data_AF-A0A7M3X8G2-F1
#
_entry.id   AF-A0A7M3X8G2-F1
#
_cell.length_a   1.000
_cell.length_b   1.000
_cell.length_c   1.000
_cell.angle_alpha   90.00
_cell.angle_beta   90.00
_cell.angle_gamma   90.00
#
_symmetry.space_group_name_H-M   'P 1'
#
loop_
_entity.id
_entity.type
_entity.pdbx_description
1 polymer ?
#
loop_
_entity_poly.entity_id
_entity_poly.type
_entity_poly.pdbx_seq_one_letter_code
_entity_poly.pdbx_strand_id
1 'polypeptide(L)'
;SQNQRERILNSFKEGEVKTIIATDVAARGIDVDGITLVVNYDIPNDMDSFIHRIGRTGRIGRTGEAWSLVSRDDEPQLSKIMATYGLDIQPSEAPELPEGVDRDPVRRQEDFGETADVFGYVTVKLSLHPDHAGSPLAVANWFVEHLRCDELAIGTIRFDDDSTYVSLHSSKIGTAMKAVEKRPYNGENLTAVIVE
;
A
#
# COMPACT_ATOMS: atom_id res chain seq x y z
N SER A 1 13.24 20.41 -15.70
CA SER A 1 13.46 21.50 -16.69
C SER A 1 12.18 21.68 -17.51
N GLN A 2 11.80 22.92 -17.84
CA GLN A 2 10.59 23.24 -18.62
C GLN A 2 10.56 22.50 -19.98
N ASN A 3 11.71 22.40 -20.65
CA ASN A 3 11.83 21.68 -21.94
C ASN A 3 11.48 20.19 -21.83
N GLN A 4 11.78 19.55 -20.69
CA GLN A 4 11.45 18.14 -20.48
C GLN A 4 9.95 17.94 -20.28
N ARG A 5 9.31 18.88 -19.57
CA ARG A 5 7.86 18.90 -19.39
C ARG A 5 7.13 19.00 -20.73
N GLU A 6 7.54 19.95 -21.56
CA GLU A 6 6.93 20.17 -22.89
C GLU A 6 7.08 18.95 -23.80
N ARG A 7 8.25 18.31 -23.80
CA ARG A 7 8.46 17.06 -24.56
C ARG A 7 7.50 15.95 -24.14
N ILE A 8 7.36 15.71 -22.82
CA ILE A 8 6.46 14.66 -22.31
C ILE A 8 5.00 14.97 -22.69
N LEU A 9 4.59 16.24 -22.57
CA LEU A 9 3.23 16.65 -22.93
C LEU A 9 2.97 16.51 -24.43
N ASN A 10 3.95 16.81 -25.28
CA ASN A 10 3.82 16.62 -26.73
C ASN A 10 3.75 15.14 -27.09
N SER A 11 4.63 14.29 -26.56
CA SER A 11 4.58 12.84 -26.78
C SER A 11 3.28 12.21 -26.28
N PHE A 12 2.68 12.76 -25.21
CA PHE A 12 1.37 12.32 -24.73
C PHE A 12 0.24 12.76 -25.66
N LYS A 13 0.28 14.00 -26.18
CA LYS A 13 -0.68 14.50 -27.19
C LYS A 13 -0.60 13.74 -28.51
N GLU A 14 0.60 13.32 -28.91
CA GLU A 14 0.86 12.53 -30.12
C GLU A 14 0.53 11.03 -29.93
N GLY A 15 0.23 10.60 -28.69
CA GLY A 15 -0.12 9.23 -28.35
C GLY A 15 1.06 8.27 -28.22
N GLU A 16 2.30 8.77 -28.32
CA GLU A 16 3.52 8.00 -28.05
C GLU A 16 3.58 7.56 -26.59
N VAL A 17 3.17 8.45 -25.69
CA VAL A 17 2.98 8.17 -24.26
C VAL A 17 1.49 8.07 -24.01
N LYS A 18 1.05 6.99 -23.38
CA LYS A 18 -0.38 6.76 -23.08
C LYS A 18 -0.77 7.10 -21.63
N THR A 19 0.22 7.29 -20.77
CA THR A 19 0.01 7.48 -19.32
C THR A 19 1.02 8.47 -18.77
N ILE A 20 0.54 9.39 -17.92
CA ILE A 20 1.39 10.33 -17.19
C ILE A 20 1.14 10.14 -15.69
N ILE A 21 2.22 10.11 -14.91
CA ILE A 21 2.18 10.15 -13.45
C ILE A 21 2.67 11.54 -13.03
N ALA A 22 1.87 12.25 -12.24
CA ALA A 22 2.18 13.61 -11.82
C ALA A 22 1.65 13.89 -10.40
N THR A 23 2.37 14.75 -9.66
CA THR A 23 1.87 15.38 -8.44
C THR A 23 1.00 16.58 -8.77
N ASP A 24 0.20 17.09 -7.82
CA ASP A 24 -0.65 18.28 -8.03
C ASP A 24 0.11 19.49 -8.56
N VAL A 25 1.31 19.74 -8.02
CA VAL A 25 2.17 20.85 -8.43
C VAL A 25 2.63 20.66 -9.87
N ALA A 26 3.03 19.45 -10.25
CA ALA A 26 3.43 19.14 -11.61
C ALA A 26 2.23 19.12 -12.57
N ALA A 27 1.02 18.79 -12.11
CA ALA A 27 -0.17 18.70 -12.95
C ALA A 27 -0.79 20.07 -13.29
N ARG A 28 -0.49 21.13 -12.51
CA ARG A 28 -0.96 22.49 -12.83
C ARG A 28 -0.48 22.93 -14.20
N GLY A 29 -1.40 23.43 -15.03
CA GLY A 29 -1.09 23.84 -16.40
C GLY A 29 -0.89 22.66 -17.37
N ILE A 30 -1.16 21.41 -16.97
CA ILE A 30 -1.40 20.35 -17.94
C ILE A 30 -2.77 20.62 -18.57
N ASP A 31 -2.71 21.19 -19.78
CA ASP A 31 -3.85 21.35 -20.68
C ASP A 31 -3.66 20.40 -21.85
N VAL A 32 -4.11 19.15 -21.63
CA VAL A 32 -4.15 18.13 -22.66
C VAL A 32 -5.59 17.73 -22.87
N ASP A 33 -6.06 17.95 -24.10
CA ASP A 33 -7.36 17.46 -24.53
C ASP A 33 -7.31 15.94 -24.71
N GLY A 34 -8.41 15.26 -24.36
CA GLY A 34 -8.56 13.83 -24.62
C GLY A 34 -8.05 12.89 -23.54
N ILE A 35 -7.79 13.39 -22.32
CA ILE A 35 -7.68 12.51 -21.16
C ILE A 35 -9.04 11.83 -20.96
N THR A 36 -9.07 10.50 -21.09
CA THR A 36 -10.27 9.67 -20.93
C THR A 36 -10.43 9.16 -19.50
N LEU A 37 -9.31 9.01 -18.79
CA LEU A 37 -9.24 8.42 -17.46
C LEU A 37 -8.31 9.23 -16.56
N VAL A 38 -8.80 9.58 -15.37
CA VAL A 38 -8.00 10.11 -14.27
C VAL A 38 -8.00 9.07 -13.16
N VAL A 39 -6.83 8.76 -12.61
CA VAL A 39 -6.71 7.90 -11.42
C VAL A 39 -6.08 8.71 -10.30
N ASN A 40 -6.82 8.91 -9.21
CA ASN A 40 -6.27 9.39 -7.96
C ASN A 40 -5.58 8.22 -7.27
N TYR A 41 -4.25 8.23 -7.29
CA TYR A 41 -3.46 7.22 -6.57
C TYR A 41 -3.62 7.40 -5.05
N ASP A 42 -3.53 8.64 -4.57
CA ASP A 42 -3.80 9.03 -3.18
C ASP A 42 -4.98 10.03 -3.15
N ILE A 43 -5.82 9.95 -2.14
CA ILE A 43 -6.86 10.96 -1.90
C ILE A 43 -6.21 12.29 -1.50
N PRO A 44 -6.52 13.41 -2.18
CA PRO A 44 -5.93 14.69 -1.84
C PRO A 44 -6.40 15.20 -0.48
N ASN A 45 -5.47 15.75 0.29
CA ASN A 45 -5.73 16.41 1.56
C ASN A 45 -6.60 17.67 1.40
N ASP A 46 -6.51 18.32 0.23
CA ASP A 46 -7.30 19.48 -0.12
C ASP A 46 -8.49 19.09 -1.01
N MET A 47 -9.67 19.55 -0.63
CA MET A 47 -10.93 19.23 -1.30
C MET A 47 -10.99 19.76 -2.73
N ASP A 48 -10.55 21.00 -2.95
CA ASP A 48 -10.56 21.62 -4.27
C ASP A 48 -9.62 20.88 -5.23
N SER A 49 -8.51 20.36 -4.71
CA SER A 49 -7.55 19.55 -5.47
C SER A 49 -8.20 18.29 -6.05
N PHE A 50 -9.15 17.65 -5.34
CA PHE A 50 -9.90 16.51 -5.90
C PHE A 50 -10.66 16.90 -7.17
N ILE A 51 -11.41 18.00 -7.12
CA ILE A 51 -12.19 18.51 -8.26
C ILE A 51 -11.26 18.92 -9.41
N HIS A 52 -10.14 19.57 -9.10
CA HIS A 52 -9.16 19.97 -10.12
C HIS A 52 -8.48 18.78 -10.83
N ARG A 53 -8.31 17.65 -10.14
CA ARG A 53 -7.77 16.41 -10.70
C ARG A 53 -8.80 15.75 -11.62
N ILE A 54 -10.02 15.50 -11.14
CA ILE A 54 -11.05 14.84 -11.97
C ILE A 54 -11.50 15.71 -13.14
N GLY A 55 -11.45 17.05 -12.99
CA GLY A 55 -11.73 18.00 -14.08
C GLY A 55 -10.74 17.95 -15.26
N ARG A 56 -9.71 17.08 -15.21
CA ARG A 56 -8.83 16.81 -16.36
C ARG A 56 -9.47 15.90 -17.40
N THR A 57 -10.44 15.06 -17.00
CA THR A 57 -11.22 14.20 -17.91
C THR A 57 -12.55 14.84 -18.32
N GLY A 58 -13.25 14.26 -19.29
CA GLY A 58 -14.62 14.64 -19.62
C GLY A 58 -14.81 16.07 -20.17
N ARG A 59 -13.76 16.67 -20.73
CA ARG A 59 -13.78 18.05 -21.24
C ARG A 59 -14.45 18.13 -22.62
N ILE A 60 -15.02 19.30 -22.93
CA ILE A 60 -15.63 19.62 -24.25
C ILE A 60 -16.73 18.61 -24.64
N GLY A 61 -17.59 18.26 -23.68
CA GLY A 61 -18.75 17.37 -23.92
C GLY A 61 -18.39 15.90 -24.19
N ARG A 62 -17.12 15.52 -24.01
CA ARG A 62 -16.69 14.11 -24.07
C ARG A 62 -17.00 13.41 -22.75
N THR A 63 -17.22 12.11 -22.81
CA THR A 63 -17.27 11.27 -21.60
C THR A 63 -15.86 11.07 -21.05
N GLY A 64 -15.77 10.90 -19.74
CA GLY A 64 -14.51 10.65 -19.06
C GLY A 64 -14.77 10.00 -17.71
N GLU A 65 -13.81 9.21 -17.24
CA GLU A 65 -13.89 8.50 -15.98
C GLU A 65 -12.83 8.97 -15.00
N ALA A 66 -13.18 8.94 -13.72
CA ALA A 66 -12.26 9.20 -12.63
C ALA A 66 -12.38 8.07 -11.61
N TRP A 67 -11.24 7.43 -11.33
CA TRP A 67 -11.12 6.38 -10.31
C TRP A 67 -10.25 6.89 -9.18
N SER A 68 -10.53 6.45 -7.96
CA SER A 68 -9.71 6.78 -6.80
C SER A 68 -9.38 5.48 -6.07
N LEU A 69 -8.11 5.30 -5.75
CA LEU A 69 -7.68 4.29 -4.79
C LEU A 69 -7.86 4.88 -3.40
N VAL A 70 -8.43 4.10 -2.49
CA VAL A 70 -8.86 4.56 -1.17
C VAL A 70 -8.39 3.52 -0.15
N SER A 71 -7.47 3.93 0.73
CA SER A 71 -7.12 3.14 1.90
C SER A 71 -8.13 3.37 3.02
N ARG A 72 -8.02 2.61 4.12
CA ARG A 72 -8.85 2.83 5.32
C ARG A 72 -8.67 4.25 5.89
N ASP A 73 -7.44 4.76 5.86
CA ASP A 73 -7.11 6.08 6.39
C ASP A 73 -7.62 7.22 5.49
N ASP A 74 -7.88 6.95 4.22
CA ASP A 74 -8.46 7.89 3.27
C ASP A 74 -9.98 8.05 3.41
N GLU A 75 -10.69 7.07 3.98
CA GLU A 75 -12.17 7.06 4.06
C GLU A 75 -12.76 8.32 4.70
N PRO A 76 -12.22 8.86 5.82
CA PRO A 76 -12.75 10.08 6.42
C PRO A 76 -12.59 11.30 5.50
N GLN A 77 -11.48 11.37 4.76
CA GLN A 77 -11.21 12.49 3.85
C GLN A 77 -12.12 12.41 2.62
N LEU A 78 -12.27 11.22 2.04
CA LEU A 78 -13.19 10.99 0.92
C LEU A 78 -14.63 11.33 1.31
N SER A 79 -15.08 10.89 2.49
CA SER A 79 -16.41 11.18 3.02
C SER A 79 -16.68 12.68 3.12
N LYS A 80 -15.68 13.45 3.56
CA LYS A 80 -15.77 14.91 3.61
C LYS A 80 -15.86 15.50 2.20
N ILE A 81 -15.05 15.04 1.24
CA ILE A 81 -15.10 15.51 -0.15
C ILE A 81 -16.49 15.28 -0.75
N MET A 82 -17.04 14.07 -0.57
CA MET A 82 -18.39 13.71 -1.03
C MET A 82 -19.45 14.61 -0.42
N ALA A 83 -19.39 14.85 0.89
CA ALA A 83 -20.35 15.72 1.58
C ALA A 83 -20.25 17.19 1.12
N THR A 84 -19.04 17.71 0.94
CA THR A 84 -18.81 19.11 0.55
C THR A 84 -19.31 19.41 -0.86
N TYR A 85 -19.07 18.54 -1.82
CA TYR A 85 -19.46 18.75 -3.22
C TYR A 85 -20.72 17.99 -3.64
N GLY A 86 -21.37 17.28 -2.72
CA GLY A 86 -22.55 16.47 -3.01
C GLY A 86 -22.28 15.36 -4.02
N LEU A 87 -21.09 14.74 -3.97
CA LEU A 87 -20.71 13.66 -4.87
C LEU A 87 -21.20 12.31 -4.34
N ASP A 88 -21.63 11.46 -5.25
CA ASP A 88 -21.96 10.07 -4.99
C ASP A 88 -20.91 9.18 -5.68
N ILE A 89 -19.86 8.85 -4.93
CA ILE A 89 -18.75 8.02 -5.42
C ILE A 89 -19.04 6.57 -5.03
N GLN A 90 -19.25 5.74 -6.04
CA GLN A 90 -19.61 4.33 -5.85
C GLN A 90 -18.36 3.48 -5.59
N PRO A 91 -18.34 2.66 -4.52
CA PRO A 91 -17.28 1.69 -4.32
C PRO A 91 -17.35 0.62 -5.41
N SER A 92 -16.18 0.16 -5.87
CA SER A 92 -16.05 -0.92 -6.83
C SER A 92 -14.93 -1.87 -6.40
N GLU A 93 -15.14 -3.15 -6.62
CA GLU A 93 -14.06 -4.14 -6.56
C GLU A 93 -13.05 -3.87 -7.68
N ALA A 94 -11.84 -4.41 -7.50
CA ALA A 94 -10.82 -4.36 -8.55
C ALA A 94 -11.32 -5.07 -9.82
N PRO A 95 -11.05 -4.52 -11.01
CA PRO A 95 -11.47 -5.15 -12.26
C PRO A 95 -10.76 -6.49 -12.46
N GLU A 96 -11.40 -7.38 -13.21
CA GLU A 96 -10.77 -8.63 -13.64
C GLU A 96 -9.53 -8.35 -14.50
N LEU A 97 -8.59 -9.31 -14.51
CA LEU A 97 -7.41 -9.21 -15.34
C LEU A 97 -7.80 -9.24 -16.83
N PRO A 98 -7.04 -8.53 -17.70
CA PRO A 98 -7.27 -8.58 -19.13
C PRO A 98 -7.18 -10.00 -19.69
N GLU A 99 -7.89 -10.25 -20.79
CA GLU A 99 -7.85 -11.53 -21.49
C GLU A 99 -6.40 -11.91 -21.85
N GLY A 100 -6.00 -13.14 -21.49
CA GLY A 100 -4.63 -13.64 -21.68
C GLY A 100 -3.65 -13.31 -20.55
N VAL A 101 -4.10 -12.65 -19.48
CA VAL A 101 -3.32 -12.38 -18.26
C VAL A 101 -3.86 -13.22 -17.10
N ASP A 102 -3.30 -14.41 -16.89
CA ASP A 102 -3.77 -15.36 -15.86
C ASP A 102 -3.31 -15.01 -14.43
N ARG A 103 -2.37 -14.07 -14.31
CA ARG A 103 -1.84 -13.61 -13.01
C ARG A 103 -1.49 -12.14 -13.10
N ASP A 104 -1.66 -11.43 -11.99
CA ASP A 104 -1.18 -10.06 -11.87
C ASP A 104 0.32 -10.02 -12.22
N PRO A 105 0.74 -9.22 -13.23
CA PRO A 105 2.15 -9.08 -13.56
C PRO A 105 2.96 -8.50 -12.40
N VAL A 106 2.30 -7.75 -11.50
CA VAL A 106 2.89 -7.25 -10.27
C VAL A 106 2.56 -8.25 -9.16
N ARG A 107 3.58 -8.77 -8.49
CA ARG A 107 3.33 -9.58 -7.28
C ARG A 107 2.71 -8.67 -6.23
N ARG A 108 1.61 -9.11 -5.61
CA ARG A 108 1.06 -8.49 -4.41
C ARG A 108 2.19 -8.22 -3.42
N GLN A 109 2.49 -6.95 -3.22
CA GLN A 109 3.41 -6.51 -2.19
C GLN A 109 2.57 -6.19 -0.98
N GLU A 110 2.77 -6.93 0.10
CA GLU A 110 2.17 -6.59 1.38
C GLU A 110 2.96 -5.40 1.92
N ASP A 111 2.30 -4.24 2.01
CA ASP A 111 2.86 -3.05 2.61
C ASP A 111 2.45 -3.02 4.08
N PHE A 112 3.44 -2.87 4.95
CA PHE A 112 3.26 -2.77 6.39
C PHE A 112 3.83 -1.45 6.92
N GLY A 113 4.07 -0.47 6.03
CA GLY A 113 4.60 0.83 6.37
C GLY A 113 3.71 1.62 7.33
N GLU A 114 2.39 1.50 7.20
CA GLU A 114 1.43 2.18 8.08
C GLU A 114 1.48 1.66 9.52
N THR A 115 1.72 0.37 9.71
CA THR A 115 1.87 -0.25 11.05
C THR A 115 3.31 -0.22 11.56
N ALA A 116 4.25 0.25 10.75
CA ALA A 116 5.65 0.27 11.12
C ALA A 116 6.00 1.49 11.98
N ASP A 117 6.91 1.28 12.92
CA ASP A 117 7.54 2.38 13.63
C ASP A 117 8.46 3.21 12.71
N VAL A 118 9.06 4.27 13.26
CA VAL A 118 9.95 5.18 12.50
C VAL A 118 11.21 4.50 11.94
N PHE A 119 11.52 3.28 12.38
CA PHE A 119 12.64 2.47 11.91
C PHE A 119 12.19 1.35 10.97
N GLY A 120 10.91 1.28 10.62
CA GLY A 120 10.36 0.30 9.71
C GLY A 120 10.02 -1.04 10.38
N TYR A 121 9.92 -1.13 11.72
CA TYR A 121 9.56 -2.37 12.40
C TYR A 121 8.07 -2.43 12.72
N VAL A 122 7.49 -3.60 12.50
CA VAL A 122 6.11 -3.93 12.89
C VAL A 122 6.16 -4.95 14.02
N THR A 123 5.33 -4.75 15.04
CA THR A 123 5.26 -5.68 16.18
C THR A 123 4.22 -6.76 15.91
N VAL A 124 4.63 -8.01 16.05
CA VAL A 124 3.78 -9.19 15.90
C VAL A 124 3.64 -9.86 17.27
N LYS A 125 2.40 -10.14 17.66
CA LYS A 125 2.07 -10.96 18.82
C LYS A 125 1.96 -12.42 18.39
N LEU A 126 2.76 -13.28 19.00
CA LEU A 126 2.75 -14.73 18.82
C LEU A 126 1.99 -15.39 19.97
N SER A 127 1.22 -16.43 19.67
CA SER A 127 0.62 -17.33 20.68
C SER A 127 1.65 -18.29 21.28
N LEU A 128 2.84 -17.78 21.60
CA LEU A 128 3.94 -18.52 22.19
C LEU A 128 4.10 -18.09 23.64
N HIS A 129 3.79 -19.00 24.57
CA HIS A 129 3.92 -18.76 25.99
C HIS A 129 5.42 -18.65 26.38
N PRO A 130 5.81 -17.73 27.29
CA PRO A 130 7.22 -17.51 27.66
C PRO A 130 7.97 -18.78 28.08
N ASP A 131 7.30 -19.67 28.83
CA ASP A 131 7.87 -20.95 29.29
C ASP A 131 8.31 -21.88 28.15
N HIS A 132 7.67 -21.79 26.98
CA HIS A 132 8.03 -22.56 25.79
C HIS A 132 8.88 -21.76 24.80
N ALA A 133 8.87 -20.43 24.90
CA ALA A 133 9.65 -19.55 24.04
C ALA A 133 11.16 -19.71 24.25
N GLY A 134 11.57 -20.03 25.47
CA GLY A 134 12.98 -20.13 25.84
C GLY A 134 13.58 -18.74 26.06
N SER A 135 14.46 -18.28 25.16
CA SER A 135 15.13 -16.97 25.28
C SER A 135 14.81 -16.08 24.08
N PRO A 136 14.98 -14.75 24.21
CA PRO A 136 14.82 -13.84 23.07
C PRO A 136 15.70 -14.24 21.88
N LEU A 137 16.92 -14.70 22.17
CA LEU A 137 17.86 -15.18 21.16
C LEU A 137 17.36 -16.46 20.45
N ALA A 138 16.71 -17.38 21.16
CA ALA A 138 16.14 -18.59 20.55
C ALA A 138 15.02 -18.23 19.56
N VAL A 139 14.13 -17.32 19.96
CA VAL A 139 13.06 -16.82 19.10
C VAL A 139 13.64 -16.08 17.89
N ALA A 140 14.63 -15.21 18.08
CA ALA A 140 15.31 -14.50 17.00
C ALA A 140 15.95 -15.46 15.98
N ASN A 141 16.71 -16.44 16.46
CA ASN A 141 17.38 -17.43 15.61
C ASN A 141 16.38 -18.24 14.77
N TRP A 142 15.23 -18.59 15.35
CA TRP A 142 14.18 -19.28 14.60
C TRP A 142 13.69 -18.43 13.42
N PHE A 143 13.47 -17.12 13.61
CA PHE A 143 13.09 -16.23 12.51
C PHE A 143 14.23 -16.06 11.50
N VAL A 144 15.47 -15.84 11.93
CA VAL A 144 16.63 -15.71 11.04
C VAL A 144 16.75 -16.93 10.13
N GLU A 145 16.63 -18.14 10.69
CA GLU A 145 16.72 -19.41 9.94
C GLU A 145 15.55 -19.56 8.94
N HIS A 146 14.31 -19.37 9.39
CA HIS A 146 13.13 -19.66 8.58
C HIS A 146 12.81 -18.57 7.56
N LEU A 147 13.20 -17.32 7.83
CA LEU A 147 13.04 -16.19 6.90
C LEU A 147 14.24 -15.97 5.99
N ARG A 148 15.37 -16.63 6.27
CA ARG A 148 16.65 -16.43 5.58
C ARG A 148 16.99 -14.94 5.50
N CYS A 149 16.89 -14.26 6.64
CA CYS A 149 17.13 -12.83 6.76
C CYS A 149 18.36 -12.54 7.62
N ASP A 150 18.83 -11.29 7.56
CA ASP A 150 19.82 -10.78 8.50
C ASP A 150 19.20 -10.62 9.89
N GLU A 151 20.01 -10.74 10.94
CA GLU A 151 19.59 -10.52 12.33
C GLU A 151 19.10 -9.08 12.54
N LEU A 152 19.62 -8.11 11.79
CA LEU A 152 19.15 -6.73 11.76
C LEU A 152 17.70 -6.58 11.29
N ALA A 153 17.07 -7.61 10.72
CA ALA A 153 15.65 -7.57 10.40
C ALA A 153 14.76 -7.97 11.59
N ILE A 154 15.36 -8.44 12.68
CA ILE A 154 14.69 -8.82 13.92
C ILE A 154 14.96 -7.73 14.97
N GLY A 155 13.88 -7.09 15.41
CA GLY A 155 13.93 -6.06 16.44
C GLY A 155 13.77 -6.65 17.84
N THR A 156 13.11 -5.89 18.71
CA THR A 156 12.92 -6.27 20.11
C THR A 156 12.02 -7.49 20.24
N ILE A 157 12.40 -8.40 21.15
CA ILE A 157 11.57 -9.53 21.58
C ILE A 157 11.22 -9.34 23.04
N ARG A 158 9.93 -9.38 23.35
CA ARG A 158 9.39 -9.22 24.70
C ARG A 158 8.46 -10.37 25.03
N PHE A 159 8.56 -10.85 26.25
CA PHE A 159 7.66 -11.85 26.81
C PHE A 159 6.64 -11.14 27.69
N ASP A 160 5.40 -11.61 27.60
CA ASP A 160 4.25 -11.20 28.39
C ASP A 160 3.55 -12.46 28.91
N ASP A 161 2.58 -12.34 29.82
CA ASP A 161 2.06 -13.47 30.60
C ASP A 161 1.69 -14.69 29.73
N ASP A 162 0.95 -14.49 28.63
CA ASP A 162 0.50 -15.59 27.75
C ASP A 162 1.04 -15.51 26.31
N SER A 163 2.01 -14.64 26.03
CA SER A 163 2.39 -14.34 24.65
C SER A 163 3.81 -13.81 24.48
N THR A 164 4.33 -13.95 23.27
CA THR A 164 5.63 -13.40 22.87
C THR A 164 5.41 -12.34 21.80
N TYR A 165 5.98 -11.16 22.00
CA TYR A 165 5.96 -10.06 21.03
C TYR A 165 7.31 -9.96 20.34
N VAL A 166 7.30 -9.91 19.02
CA VAL A 166 8.51 -9.81 18.19
C VAL A 166 8.33 -8.65 17.21
N SER A 167 9.24 -7.68 17.27
CA SER A 167 9.32 -6.63 16.25
C SER A 167 10.11 -7.17 15.05
N LEU A 168 9.59 -7.03 13.84
CA LEU A 168 10.24 -7.47 12.61
C LEU A 168 10.20 -6.34 11.59
N HIS A 169 11.27 -6.17 10.82
CA HIS A 169 11.28 -5.17 9.76
C HIS A 169 10.14 -5.44 8.76
N SER A 170 9.45 -4.39 8.32
CA SER A 170 8.22 -4.43 7.51
C SER A 170 8.36 -5.32 6.28
N SER A 171 9.52 -5.28 5.62
CA SER A 171 9.84 -6.14 4.47
C SER A 171 9.84 -7.65 4.74
N LYS A 172 9.79 -8.08 6.01
CA LYS A 172 9.81 -9.49 6.42
C LYS A 172 8.49 -9.99 6.98
N ILE A 173 7.55 -9.10 7.35
CA ILE A 173 6.29 -9.48 8.00
C ILE A 173 5.51 -10.50 7.19
N GLY A 174 5.30 -10.27 5.89
CA GLY A 174 4.56 -11.20 5.05
C GLY A 174 5.17 -12.61 4.96
N THR A 175 6.49 -12.69 5.06
CA THR A 175 7.20 -13.99 5.08
C THR A 175 7.14 -14.61 6.47
N ALA A 176 7.20 -13.78 7.52
CA ALA A 176 7.08 -14.18 8.92
C ALA A 176 5.72 -14.80 9.24
N MET A 177 4.62 -14.16 8.85
CA MET A 177 3.27 -14.67 9.06
C MET A 177 3.11 -16.06 8.42
N LYS A 178 3.59 -16.22 7.17
CA LYS A 178 3.58 -17.51 6.45
C LYS A 178 4.49 -18.56 7.08
N ALA A 179 5.61 -18.16 7.68
CA ALA A 179 6.51 -19.07 8.36
C ALA A 179 5.87 -19.59 9.64
N VAL A 180 5.30 -18.71 10.45
CA VAL A 180 4.60 -19.04 11.71
C VAL A 180 3.45 -20.03 11.47
N GLU A 181 2.63 -19.81 10.44
CA GLU A 181 1.53 -20.72 10.09
C GLU A 181 1.98 -22.12 9.67
N LYS A 182 3.17 -22.23 9.05
CA LYS A 182 3.64 -23.46 8.40
C LYS A 182 4.68 -24.23 9.21
N ARG A 183 5.33 -23.58 10.17
CA ARG A 183 6.49 -24.11 10.87
C ARG A 183 6.22 -24.04 12.37
N PRO A 184 6.23 -25.19 13.07
CA PRO A 184 6.12 -25.17 14.51
C PRO A 184 7.38 -24.59 15.16
N TYR A 185 7.22 -24.00 16.33
CA TYR A 185 8.31 -23.60 17.20
C TYR A 185 8.42 -24.63 18.33
N ASN A 186 9.55 -25.33 18.42
CA ASN A 186 9.75 -26.41 19.41
C ASN A 186 8.63 -27.47 19.45
N GLY A 187 7.96 -27.71 18.33
CA GLY A 187 6.84 -28.66 18.22
C GLY A 187 5.46 -28.08 18.51
N GLU A 188 5.37 -26.80 18.89
CA GLU A 188 4.11 -26.08 19.10
C GLU A 188 3.70 -25.32 17.83
N ASN A 189 2.43 -25.42 17.45
CA ASN A 189 1.88 -24.63 16.34
C ASN A 189 1.56 -23.23 16.85
N LEU A 190 2.04 -22.23 16.12
CA LEU A 190 1.90 -20.84 16.52
C LEU A 190 0.87 -20.12 15.65
N THR A 191 0.24 -19.12 16.24
CA THR A 191 -0.53 -18.11 15.54
C THR A 191 0.12 -16.75 15.76
N ALA A 192 0.01 -15.88 14.76
CA ALA A 192 0.57 -14.54 14.78
C ALA A 192 -0.52 -13.53 14.44
N VAL A 193 -0.50 -12.40 15.13
CA VAL A 193 -1.34 -11.24 14.84
C VAL A 193 -0.50 -9.98 14.92
N ILE A 194 -0.69 -9.09 13.95
CA ILE A 194 -0.04 -7.78 13.94
C ILE A 194 -0.68 -6.92 15.05
N VAL A 195 0.16 -6.22 15.80
CA VAL A 195 -0.27 -5.30 16.86
C VAL A 195 -0.23 -3.89 16.27
N GLU A 196 -1.39 -3.22 16.28
CA GLU A 196 -1.53 -1.79 15.97
C GLU A 196 -1.19 -0.90 17.18
#